data_AF-A0A699UXJ4-F1
#
_entry.id   AF-A0A699UXJ4-F1
#
_cell.length_a   1.000
_cell.length_b   1.000
_cell.length_c   1.000
_cell.angle_alpha   90.00
_cell.angle_beta   90.00
_cell.angle_gamma   90.00
#
_symmetry.space_group_name_H-M   'P 1'
#
loop_
_entity.id
_entity.type
_entity.pdbx_description
1 polymer ?
#
loop_
_entity_poly.entity_id
_entity_poly.type
_entity_poly.pdbx_seq_one_letter_code
_entity_poly.pdbx_strand_id
1 'polypeptide(L)'
;PFNIDVMPVELGSFDVIIGMDWLAKYYALIVCDEKVVRIPYENKVYLAQVTSKKDKDKSEEKRLEDVPIVREFLEVFPKNLPGLPPARQVEFQIHLVPGAAPVARAPYRLAPAEMQELSTQL
;
A
#
# COMPACT_ATOMS: atom_id res chain seq x y z
N PRO A 1 -13.78 -7.71 -15.28
CA PRO A 1 -13.43 -7.31 -13.90
C PRO A 1 -12.18 -8.04 -13.44
N PHE A 2 -11.06 -7.32 -13.38
CA PHE A 2 -9.83 -7.83 -12.77
C PHE A 2 -9.97 -7.61 -11.26
N ASN A 3 -10.21 -8.69 -10.51
CA ASN A 3 -10.09 -8.67 -9.05
C ASN A 3 -8.60 -8.57 -8.74
N ILE A 4 -8.19 -7.42 -8.22
CA ILE A 4 -6.86 -7.26 -7.64
C ILE A 4 -7.09 -7.40 -6.14
N ASP A 5 -6.77 -8.57 -5.60
CA ASP A 5 -6.71 -8.77 -4.15
C ASP A 5 -5.45 -8.08 -3.62
N VAL A 6 -5.62 -6.87 -3.10
CA VAL A 6 -4.57 -6.16 -2.38
C VAL A 6 -4.66 -6.55 -0.92
N MET A 7 -3.60 -7.14 -0.36
CA MET A 7 -3.57 -7.55 1.04
C MET A 7 -2.84 -6.48 1.87
N PRO A 8 -3.53 -5.72 2.74
CA PRO A 8 -2.88 -4.73 3.60
C PRO A 8 -2.04 -5.45 4.65
N VAL A 9 -0.77 -5.04 4.77
CA VAL A 9 0.12 -5.51 5.83
C VAL A 9 0.19 -4.41 6.90
N GLU A 10 -0.34 -4.69 8.09
CA GLU A 10 -0.28 -3.78 9.24
C GLU A 10 1.17 -3.71 9.75
N LEU A 11 1.82 -2.57 9.55
CA LEU A 11 3.17 -2.28 10.05
C LEU A 11 3.11 -1.17 11.12
N GLY A 12 2.18 -1.31 12.07
CA GLY A 12 1.87 -0.30 13.08
C GLY A 12 0.72 0.61 12.66
N SER A 13 0.97 1.92 12.52
CA SER A 13 -0.06 2.94 12.25
C SER A 13 -0.43 3.14 10.78
N PHE A 14 0.17 2.38 9.85
CA PHE A 14 -0.05 2.52 8.41
C PHE A 14 -0.30 1.17 7.75
N ASP A 15 -1.27 1.14 6.83
CA ASP A 15 -1.49 0.02 5.92
C ASP A 15 -0.50 0.15 4.75
N VAL A 16 0.43 -0.80 4.61
CA VAL A 16 1.40 -0.79 3.50
C VAL A 16 0.89 -1.67 2.37
N ILE A 17 0.71 -1.07 1.19
CA ILE A 17 0.47 -1.80 -0.05
C ILE A 17 1.83 -2.11 -0.68
N ILE A 18 2.22 -3.38 -0.64
CA ILE A 18 3.45 -3.85 -1.29
C ILE A 18 3.13 -4.26 -2.73
N GLY A 19 3.85 -3.67 -3.69
CA GLY A 19 3.68 -4.02 -5.10
C GLY A 19 4.16 -5.45 -5.42
N MET A 20 3.48 -6.09 -6.37
CA MET A 20 3.82 -7.46 -6.83
C MET A 20 5.23 -7.56 -7.38
N ASP A 21 5.71 -6.54 -8.11
CA ASP A 21 7.07 -6.51 -8.65
C ASP A 21 8.14 -6.52 -7.55
N TRP A 22 7.85 -5.87 -6.42
CA TRP A 22 8.74 -5.86 -5.26
C TRP A 22 8.78 -7.23 -4.58
N LEU A 23 7.61 -7.86 -4.38
CA LEU A 23 7.52 -9.21 -3.82
C LEU A 23 8.25 -10.22 -4.70
N ALA A 24 8.09 -10.12 -6.03
CA ALA A 24 8.75 -11.00 -6.99
C ALA A 24 10.28 -10.81 -6.98
N LYS A 25 10.77 -9.56 -6.95
CA LYS A 25 12.21 -9.25 -6.90
C LYS A 25 12.91 -9.89 -5.70
N TYR A 26 12.24 -9.92 -4.55
CA TYR A 26 12.78 -10.46 -3.31
C TYR A 26 12.31 -11.88 -2.99
N TYR A 27 11.68 -12.58 -3.95
CA TYR A 27 11.18 -13.94 -3.77
C TYR A 27 10.33 -14.10 -2.49
N ALA A 28 9.50 -13.09 -2.22
CA ALA A 28 8.67 -13.08 -1.03
C ALA A 28 7.62 -14.21 -1.11
N LEU A 29 7.47 -14.93 0.00
CA LEU A 29 6.51 -16.01 0.13
C LEU A 29 5.37 -15.57 1.04
N ILE A 30 4.15 -15.61 0.51
CA ILE A 30 2.93 -15.34 1.27
C ILE A 30 2.41 -16.67 1.82
N VAL A 31 2.41 -16.80 3.15
CA VAL A 31 1.91 -17.99 3.85
C VAL A 31 0.56 -17.63 4.46
N CYS A 32 -0.51 -17.98 3.75
CA CYS A 32 -1.86 -17.51 4.05
C CYS A 32 -2.46 -18.11 5.33
N ASP A 33 -2.14 -19.37 5.65
CA ASP A 33 -2.59 -20.06 6.85
C ASP A 33 -1.99 -19.45 8.12
N GLU A 34 -0.71 -19.07 8.06
CA GLU A 34 -0.01 -18.38 9.15
C GLU A 34 -0.22 -16.85 9.13
N LYS A 35 -0.83 -16.30 8.08
CA LYS A 35 -0.99 -14.86 7.85
C LYS A 35 0.35 -14.10 7.93
N VAL A 36 1.39 -14.66 7.33
CA VAL A 36 2.73 -14.05 7.30
C VAL A 36 3.27 -13.90 5.88
N VAL A 37 4.09 -12.86 5.68
CA VAL A 37 4.92 -12.70 4.49
C VAL A 37 6.37 -12.96 4.88
N ARG A 38 7.01 -13.93 4.22
CA ARG A 38 8.42 -14.30 4.39
C ARG A 38 9.25 -13.67 3.29
N ILE A 39 10.23 -12.87 3.64
CA ILE A 39 11.09 -12.16 2.68
C ILE A 39 12.54 -12.63 2.92
N PRO A 40 13.09 -13.49 2.06
CA PRO A 40 14.49 -13.87 2.14
C PRO A 40 15.38 -12.70 1.67
N TYR A 41 16.35 -12.33 2.49
CA TYR A 41 17.28 -11.24 2.20
C TYR A 41 18.61 -11.44 2.93
N GLU A 42 19.72 -11.39 2.20
CA GLU A 42 21.10 -11.52 2.72
C GLU A 42 21.27 -12.59 3.82
N ASN A 43 20.87 -13.83 3.52
CA ASN A 43 20.97 -14.98 4.41
C ASN A 43 20.07 -14.94 5.67
N LYS A 44 19.10 -14.01 5.71
CA LYS A 44 18.09 -13.88 6.76
C LYS A 44 16.69 -14.00 6.14
N VAL A 45 15.71 -14.40 6.94
CA VAL A 45 14.31 -14.42 6.53
C VAL A 45 13.56 -13.45 7.43
N TYR A 46 12.99 -12.39 6.83
CA TYR A 46 12.12 -11.46 7.52
C TYR A 46 10.68 -11.96 7.49
N LEU A 47 10.01 -11.91 8.63
CA LEU A 47 8.62 -12.30 8.80
C LEU A 47 7.80 -11.04 9.10
N ALA A 48 6.88 -10.68 8.20
CA ALA A 48 5.85 -9.69 8.47
C ALA A 48 4.57 -10.43 8.88
N GLN A 49 4.06 -10.17 10.10
CA GLN A 49 2.78 -10.70 10.56
C GLN A 49 1.65 -9.78 10.15
N VAL A 50 0.61 -10.34 9.54
CA VAL A 50 -0.63 -9.63 9.24
C VAL A 50 -1.55 -9.75 10.47
N THR A 51 -1.52 -8.75 11.34
CA THR A 51 -2.50 -8.64 12.43
C THR A 51 -3.82 -8.11 11.90
N SER A 52 -4.91 -8.51 12.53
CA SER A 52 -6.23 -7.88 12.34
C SER A 52 -6.47 -7.01 13.57
N LYS A 53 -6.72 -5.70 13.39
CA LYS A 53 -7.12 -4.73 14.45
C LYS A 53 -7.78 -5.41 15.66
N LYS A 54 -6.99 -5.69 16.68
CA LYS A 54 -7.46 -5.98 18.04
C LYS A 54 -6.82 -4.94 18.94
N ASP A 55 -7.64 -4.37 19.80
CA ASP A 55 -7.28 -3.23 20.64
C ASP A 55 -5.93 -3.44 21.35
N LYS A 56 -5.01 -2.50 21.06
CA LYS A 56 -3.73 -2.19 21.71
C LYS A 56 -3.38 -3.06 22.92
N ASP A 57 -2.50 -4.02 22.70
CA ASP A 57 -1.59 -4.48 23.75
C ASP A 57 -0.29 -3.67 23.66
N LYS A 58 0.23 -3.21 24.80
CA LYS A 58 1.37 -2.28 24.91
C LYS A 58 2.73 -2.96 24.64
N SER A 59 2.84 -3.77 23.60
CA SER A 59 4.16 -4.22 23.13
C SER A 59 4.80 -3.11 22.32
N GLU A 60 6.07 -2.80 22.61
CA GLU A 60 6.86 -1.80 21.88
C GLU A 60 6.60 -1.90 20.36
N GLU A 61 5.94 -0.88 19.80
CA GLU A 61 5.66 -0.78 18.37
C GLU A 61 7.01 -0.73 17.64
N LYS A 62 7.44 -1.87 17.09
CA LYS A 62 8.59 -1.95 16.20
C LYS A 62 8.32 -1.01 15.04
N ARG A 63 9.19 -0.02 14.85
CA ARG A 63 9.01 0.95 13.79
C ARG A 63 9.29 0.28 12.45
N LEU A 64 8.65 0.77 11.40
CA LEU A 64 8.90 0.32 10.03
C LEU A 64 10.39 0.42 9.67
N GLU A 65 11.05 1.43 10.21
CA GLU A 65 12.48 1.67 10.05
C GLU A 65 13.37 0.63 10.77
N ASP A 66 12.82 -0.33 11.51
CA ASP A 66 13.57 -1.42 12.12
C ASP A 66 13.69 -2.65 11.19
N VAL A 67 12.87 -2.71 10.12
CA VAL A 67 12.94 -3.77 9.12
C VAL A 67 14.08 -3.45 8.15
N PRO A 68 15.16 -4.26 8.08
CA PRO A 68 16.36 -3.91 7.31
C PRO A 68 16.09 -3.62 5.83
N ILE A 69 15.17 -4.35 5.20
CA ILE A 69 14.79 -4.08 3.81
C ILE A 69 14.07 -2.73 3.65
N VAL A 70 13.30 -2.29 4.65
CA VAL A 70 12.65 -0.97 4.61
C VAL A 70 13.68 0.13 4.82
N ARG A 71 14.68 -0.11 5.66
CA ARG A 71 15.81 0.83 5.87
C ARG A 71 16.60 1.12 4.60
N GLU A 72 16.70 0.14 3.70
CA GLU A 72 17.36 0.31 2.41
C GLU A 72 16.52 1.10 1.40
N PHE A 73 15.20 1.16 1.59
CA PHE A 73 14.26 1.85 0.69
C PHE A 73 13.42 2.92 1.41
N LEU A 74 14.01 3.65 2.37
CA LEU A 74 13.30 4.71 3.10
C LEU A 74 12.76 5.83 2.18
N GLU A 75 13.40 6.04 1.02
CA GLU A 75 12.95 6.98 0.00
C GLU A 75 11.63 6.55 -0.68
N VAL A 76 11.33 5.25 -0.71
CA VAL A 76 10.09 4.69 -1.30
C VAL A 76 8.94 4.70 -0.30
N PHE A 77 9.25 4.71 1.00
CA PHE A 77 8.28 4.75 2.11
C PHE A 77 8.43 6.03 2.96
N PRO A 78 8.31 7.23 2.38
CA PRO A 78 8.42 8.46 3.15
C PRO A 78 7.22 8.59 4.11
N LYS A 79 7.46 9.15 5.30
CA LYS A 79 6.41 9.40 6.31
C LYS A 79 5.28 10.30 5.80
N ASN A 80 5.55 11.11 4.79
CA ASN A 80 4.59 11.96 4.09
C ASN A 80 4.66 11.63 2.60
N LEU A 81 3.50 11.49 1.92
CA LEU A 81 3.45 11.23 0.49
C LEU A 81 4.10 12.39 -0.29
N PRO A 82 4.93 12.11 -1.31
CA PRO A 82 5.61 13.13 -2.09
C PRO A 82 4.63 13.75 -3.11
N GLY A 83 3.66 14.52 -2.64
CA GLY A 83 2.74 15.35 -3.44
C GLY A 83 2.27 14.71 -4.75
N LEU A 84 2.22 15.51 -5.83
CA LEU A 84 1.95 15.00 -7.16
C LEU A 84 3.17 14.21 -7.68
N PRO A 85 2.95 13.10 -8.40
CA PRO A 85 4.05 12.39 -9.03
C PRO A 85 4.80 13.33 -9.98
N PRO A 86 6.14 13.17 -10.12
CA PRO A 86 6.92 13.95 -11.07
C PRO A 86 6.31 13.90 -12.48
N ALA A 87 6.54 14.95 -13.26
CA ALA A 87 6.17 14.96 -14.67
C ALA A 87 6.78 13.74 -15.37
N ARG A 88 5.92 12.86 -15.90
CA ARG A 88 6.34 11.65 -16.59
C ARG A 88 6.84 12.03 -17.98
N GLN A 89 7.93 11.42 -18.44
CA GLN A 89 8.47 11.65 -19.81
C GLN A 89 7.50 11.17 -20.90
N VAL A 90 6.57 10.28 -20.55
CA VAL A 90 5.56 9.72 -21.45
C VAL A 90 4.18 10.20 -21.00
N GLU A 91 3.41 10.72 -21.95
CA GLU A 91 2.01 11.06 -21.75
C GLU A 91 1.15 9.79 -21.76
N PHE A 92 0.37 9.60 -20.71
CA PHE A 92 -0.54 8.45 -20.61
C PHE A 92 -1.85 8.82 -21.29
N GLN A 93 -2.09 8.29 -22.49
CA GLN A 93 -3.34 8.51 -23.22
C GLN A 93 -4.37 7.45 -22.82
N ILE A 94 -5.57 7.89 -22.42
CA ILE A 94 -6.72 7.00 -22.23
C ILE A 94 -7.44 6.88 -23.57
N HIS A 95 -7.15 5.82 -24.32
CA HIS A 95 -7.86 5.54 -25.56
C HIS A 95 -9.28 5.08 -25.26
N LEU A 96 -10.26 5.83 -25.76
CA LEU A 96 -11.66 5.43 -25.70
C LEU A 96 -11.98 4.49 -26.86
N VAL A 97 -12.80 3.48 -26.60
CA VAL A 97 -13.41 2.70 -27.68
C VAL A 97 -14.34 3.61 -28.50
N PRO A 98 -14.41 3.47 -29.84
CA PRO A 98 -15.29 4.28 -30.66
C PRO A 98 -16.74 4.23 -30.17
N GLY A 99 -17.38 5.40 -30.00
CA GLY A 99 -18.74 5.52 -29.50
C GLY A 99 -18.90 5.57 -27.98
N ALA A 100 -17.81 5.50 -27.20
CA ALA A 100 -17.88 5.71 -25.75
C ALA A 100 -18.28 7.15 -25.41
N ALA A 101 -19.31 7.30 -24.58
CA ALA A 101 -19.76 8.59 -24.05
C ALA A 101 -19.27 8.81 -22.61
N PRO A 102 -19.00 10.06 -22.18
CA PRO A 102 -18.66 10.36 -20.80
C PRO A 102 -19.76 9.89 -19.83
N VAL A 103 -19.35 9.32 -18.69
CA VAL A 103 -20.27 8.89 -17.64
C VAL A 103 -20.27 9.93 -16.53
N ALA A 104 -21.42 10.56 -16.29
CA ALA A 104 -21.65 11.41 -15.12
C ALA A 104 -22.48 10.65 -14.09
N ARG A 105 -21.99 10.54 -12.86
CA ARG A 105 -22.71 9.95 -11.71
C ARG A 105 -22.65 10.91 -10.54
N ALA A 106 -23.73 10.98 -9.76
CA ALA A 106 -23.73 11.73 -8.52
C ALA A 106 -22.69 11.13 -7.54
N PRO A 107 -21.94 11.96 -6.81
CA PRO A 107 -21.06 11.47 -5.75
C PRO A 107 -21.86 10.70 -4.68
N TYR A 108 -21.23 9.70 -4.06
CA TYR A 108 -21.81 9.05 -2.89
C TYR A 108 -21.92 10.05 -1.73
N ARG A 109 -22.88 9.83 -0.84
CA ARG A 109 -22.99 10.60 0.39
C ARG A 109 -21.84 10.22 1.32
N LEU A 110 -21.07 11.21 1.74
CA LEU A 110 -20.00 11.06 2.72
C LEU A 110 -20.43 11.67 4.05
N ALA A 111 -19.98 11.08 5.16
CA ALA A 111 -20.12 11.69 6.47
C ALA A 111 -19.22 12.95 6.57
N PRO A 112 -19.51 13.90 7.49
CA PRO A 112 -18.70 15.11 7.63
C PRO A 112 -17.20 14.84 7.83
N ALA A 113 -16.83 13.79 8.58
CA ALA A 113 -15.44 13.41 8.80
C ALA A 113 -14.74 12.92 7.52
N GLU A 114 -15.42 12.08 6.72
CA GLU A 114 -14.89 11.58 5.44
C GLU A 114 -14.74 12.71 4.42
N MET A 115 -15.68 13.67 4.41
CA MET A 115 -15.59 14.85 3.55
C MET A 115 -14.42 15.75 3.93
N GLN A 116 -14.15 15.91 5.24
CA GLN A 116 -13.00 16.65 5.73
C GLN A 116 -11.68 15.97 5.32
N GLU A 117 -11.59 14.65 5.45
CA GLU A 117 -10.45 13.87 5.00
C GLU A 117 -10.24 13.99 3.48
N LEU A 118 -11.30 13.81 2.69
CA LEU A 118 -11.22 13.95 1.23
C LEU A 118 -10.72 15.34 0.81
N SER A 119 -11.18 16.39 1.49
CA SER A 119 -10.73 17.77 1.22
C SER A 119 -9.26 18.00 1.54
N THR A 120 -8.63 17.19 2.40
CA THR A 120 -7.19 17.28 2.66
C THR A 120 -6.34 16.57 1.60
N GLN A 121 -6.95 15.69 0.79
CA GLN A 121 -6.27 14.89 -0.23
C GLN A 121 -6.34 15.51 -1.63
N LEU A 122 -7.36 16.33 -1.91
CA LEU A 122 -7.60 17.03 -3.17
C LEU A 122 -6.99 18.43 -3.19
#